data_AF-A0A4R9KBN3-F1
#
_entry.id   AF-A0A4R9KBN3-F1
#
_cell.length_a   1.000
_cell.length_b   1.000
_cell.length_c   1.000
_cell.angle_alpha   90.00
_cell.angle_beta   90.00
_cell.angle_gamma   90.00
#
_symmetry.space_group_name_H-M   'P 1'
#
loop_
_entity.id
_entity.type
_entity.pdbx_description
1 polymer ?
#
loop_
_entity_poly.entity_id
_entity_poly.type
_entity_poly.pdbx_seq_one_letter_code
_entity_poly.pdbx_strand_id
1 'polypeptide(L)'
;MFFLFPLFANGTIIEDEEDENRLIENHAVEKLRFGLANHIHYYKIKKTKNTVVEQRSGRHRLLDHNLILRAIFQRNVIHKSYGALGNLFEGASFIDFGSAILYEEGAVTVRDLYEDEILKPHLFKIVATDINDTSFDHTRYIEIHMNEREPFPFAFNEIPVLLDDPEYIRILTKIYAKDEFSPVIFRSTNSGPDLFYTVEEMKEHFASILSANPNRNILYFFNRFIFFRSVCSEQFQLIGTIDEKIGVNHSFSAWKYVDWNRRSYMDAFHPNWRYVNLINETYIAFGDQADGYLRIKKCAFERRMRYFGNKLKKTISKS
;
A
#
# COMPACT_ATOMS: atom_id res chain seq x y z
N MET A 1 -4.55 -19.80 31.02
CA MET A 1 -3.28 -20.25 30.41
C MET A 1 -3.04 -19.38 29.18
N PHE A 2 -2.15 -18.40 29.32
CA PHE A 2 -1.84 -17.41 28.28
C PHE A 2 -1.02 -18.09 27.19
N PHE A 3 -1.55 -18.17 25.96
CA PHE A 3 -0.69 -18.35 24.80
C PHE A 3 -0.04 -17.00 24.50
N LEU A 4 1.14 -16.80 25.09
CA LEU A 4 2.16 -15.93 24.53
C LEU A 4 2.49 -16.51 23.14
N PHE A 5 2.07 -15.83 22.08
CA PHE A 5 2.68 -16.06 20.78
C PHE A 5 4.18 -15.78 20.93
N PRO A 6 5.05 -16.66 20.41
CA PRO A 6 6.48 -16.46 20.55
C PRO A 6 6.86 -15.15 19.86
N LEU A 7 7.70 -14.38 20.56
CA LEU A 7 8.55 -13.36 19.96
C LEU A 7 9.18 -13.91 18.68
N PHE A 8 9.09 -13.12 17.61
CA PHE A 8 9.69 -13.30 16.29
C PHE A 8 10.83 -14.32 16.24
N ALA A 9 10.52 -15.55 15.85
CA ALA A 9 11.49 -16.42 15.20
C ALA A 9 11.62 -15.94 13.76
N ASN A 10 12.85 -15.69 13.29
CA ASN A 10 13.26 -15.34 11.92
C ASN A 10 12.41 -16.00 10.82
N GLY A 11 11.23 -15.45 10.54
CA GLY A 11 10.43 -15.77 9.37
C GLY A 11 10.64 -14.66 8.37
N THR A 12 10.90 -15.02 7.11
CA THR A 12 10.94 -14.05 6.02
C THR A 12 9.58 -13.34 5.93
N ILE A 13 9.58 -12.03 5.67
CA ILE A 13 8.34 -11.24 5.54
C ILE A 13 7.75 -11.44 4.16
N ILE A 14 8.63 -11.67 3.19
CA ILE A 14 8.32 -12.02 1.82
C ILE A 14 8.50 -13.54 1.67
N GLU A 15 7.63 -14.18 0.89
CA GLU A 15 7.65 -15.63 0.66
C GLU A 15 8.97 -16.10 0.03
N ASP A 16 9.55 -15.27 -0.85
CA ASP A 16 10.80 -15.56 -1.54
C ASP A 16 11.96 -14.71 -0.99
N GLU A 17 13.07 -15.38 -0.70
CA GLU A 17 14.25 -14.75 -0.11
C GLU A 17 14.98 -13.82 -1.10
N GLU A 18 15.00 -14.15 -2.40
CA GLU A 18 15.59 -13.28 -3.43
C GLU A 18 14.78 -11.99 -3.57
N ASP A 19 13.46 -12.08 -3.60
CA ASP A 19 12.56 -10.92 -3.59
C ASP A 19 12.72 -10.07 -2.30
N GLU A 20 12.90 -10.70 -1.13
CA GLU A 20 13.18 -9.97 0.13
C GLU A 20 14.52 -9.24 0.07
N ASN A 21 15.58 -9.89 -0.42
CA ASN A 21 16.90 -9.28 -0.56
C ASN A 21 16.86 -8.08 -1.51
N ARG A 22 16.15 -8.19 -2.64
CA ARG A 22 15.95 -7.09 -3.59
C ARG A 22 15.21 -5.90 -2.98
N LEU A 23 14.21 -6.15 -2.13
CA LEU A 23 13.54 -5.10 -1.37
C LEU A 23 14.51 -4.41 -0.41
N ILE A 24 15.27 -5.18 0.38
CA ILE A 24 16.22 -4.66 1.38
C ILE A 24 17.30 -3.80 0.71
N GLU A 25 17.91 -4.30 -0.35
CA GLU A 25 18.96 -3.59 -1.09
C GLU A 25 18.42 -2.28 -1.68
N ASN A 26 17.25 -2.31 -2.31
CA ASN A 26 16.64 -1.11 -2.86
C ASN A 26 16.31 -0.10 -1.76
N HIS A 27 15.71 -0.54 -0.65
CA HIS A 27 15.34 0.31 0.47
C HIS A 27 16.57 0.98 1.10
N ALA A 28 17.66 0.24 1.29
CA ALA A 28 18.91 0.78 1.81
C ALA A 28 19.49 1.87 0.87
N VAL A 29 19.47 1.64 -0.44
CA VAL A 29 19.95 2.61 -1.43
C VAL A 29 19.07 3.86 -1.44
N GLU A 30 17.76 3.71 -1.43
CA GLU A 30 16.81 4.83 -1.42
C GLU A 30 16.92 5.66 -0.13
N LYS A 31 17.03 5.01 1.04
CA LYS A 31 17.27 5.70 2.32
C LYS A 31 18.57 6.48 2.30
N LEU A 32 19.67 5.89 1.83
CA LEU A 32 20.97 6.58 1.76
C LEU A 32 20.93 7.80 0.82
N ARG A 33 20.18 7.70 -0.29
CA ARG A 33 20.08 8.80 -1.26
C ARG A 33 19.11 9.89 -0.82
N PHE A 34 17.98 9.53 -0.22
CA PHE A 34 16.85 10.45 -0.04
C PHE A 34 16.31 10.51 1.40
N GLY A 35 16.59 9.52 2.24
CA GLY A 35 16.08 9.39 3.61
C GLY A 35 17.01 9.90 4.71
N LEU A 36 18.14 10.54 4.39
CA LEU A 36 19.06 11.09 5.39
C LEU A 36 18.49 12.35 6.06
N ALA A 37 18.85 12.59 7.33
CA ALA A 37 18.29 13.67 8.16
C ALA A 37 18.45 15.07 7.54
N ASN A 38 19.58 15.33 6.88
CA ASN A 38 19.83 16.57 6.15
C ASN A 38 18.88 16.75 4.96
N HIS A 39 18.59 15.68 4.22
CA HIS A 39 17.62 15.69 3.11
C HIS A 39 16.19 15.84 3.63
N ILE A 40 15.84 15.14 4.73
CA ILE A 40 14.55 15.26 5.41
C ILE A 40 14.30 16.70 5.88
N HIS A 41 15.31 17.33 6.49
CA HIS A 41 15.22 18.72 6.93
C HIS A 41 15.04 19.69 5.75
N TYR A 42 15.77 19.47 4.65
CA TYR A 42 15.62 20.27 3.42
C TYR A 42 14.22 20.13 2.80
N TYR A 43 13.62 18.94 2.84
CA TYR A 43 12.25 18.70 2.38
C TYR A 43 11.20 19.47 3.17
N LYS A 44 11.45 19.73 4.46
CA LYS A 44 10.49 20.38 5.37
C LYS A 44 10.55 21.91 5.33
N ILE A 45 11.63 22.53 4.84
CA ILE A 45 11.85 23.99 4.93
C ILE A 45 11.41 24.78 3.69
N LYS A 46 11.52 24.23 2.47
CA LYS A 46 11.14 24.99 1.26
C LYS A 46 9.62 25.06 1.09
N LYS A 47 9.07 26.28 0.99
CA LYS A 47 7.69 26.55 0.52
C LYS A 47 7.52 26.10 -0.95
N THR A 48 7.17 24.82 -1.12
CA THR A 48 6.26 24.18 -2.11
C THR A 48 6.03 24.79 -3.51
N LYS A 49 7.03 25.44 -4.13
CA LYS A 49 7.15 25.49 -5.59
C LYS A 49 8.54 24.99 -6.00
N ASN A 50 8.60 23.94 -6.81
CA ASN A 50 9.81 23.22 -7.21
C ASN A 50 10.52 22.47 -6.06
N THR A 51 9.79 21.97 -5.05
CA THR A 51 10.39 21.12 -4.02
C THR A 51 10.42 19.66 -4.45
N VAL A 52 11.34 18.87 -3.90
CA VAL A 52 11.37 17.43 -4.15
C VAL A 52 10.09 16.75 -3.66
N VAL A 53 9.39 17.31 -2.66
CA VAL A 53 8.08 16.81 -2.20
C VAL A 53 7.02 17.00 -3.29
N GLU A 54 6.95 18.17 -3.93
CA GLU A 54 6.07 18.40 -5.09
C GLU A 54 6.48 17.58 -6.33
N GLN A 55 7.79 17.39 -6.55
CA GLN A 55 8.29 16.44 -7.55
C GLN A 55 7.91 14.98 -7.22
N ARG A 56 7.54 14.70 -5.96
CA ARG A 56 7.16 13.37 -5.46
C ARG A 56 5.65 13.16 -5.33
N SER A 57 4.85 14.22 -5.22
CA SER A 57 3.39 14.14 -5.15
C SER A 57 2.68 14.77 -6.36
N GLY A 58 3.43 15.22 -7.38
CA GLY A 58 2.86 15.79 -8.60
C GLY A 58 1.96 14.84 -9.37
N ARG A 59 0.97 15.42 -10.06
CA ARG A 59 0.11 14.71 -11.02
C ARG A 59 1.00 13.92 -11.99
N HIS A 60 0.62 12.68 -12.26
CA HIS A 60 1.32 11.70 -13.12
C HIS A 60 2.44 10.85 -12.49
N ARG A 61 3.02 11.17 -11.33
CA ARG A 61 4.12 10.34 -10.79
C ARG A 61 3.65 8.94 -10.37
N LEU A 62 2.52 8.87 -9.68
CA LEU A 62 1.90 7.60 -9.28
C LEU A 62 0.87 7.11 -10.31
N LEU A 63 0.89 7.66 -11.53
CA LEU A 63 0.02 7.19 -12.60
C LEU A 63 0.26 5.72 -12.91
N ASP A 64 1.51 5.25 -12.87
CA ASP A 64 1.81 3.82 -13.06
C ASP A 64 1.11 2.94 -12.00
N HIS A 65 1.05 3.37 -10.73
CA HIS A 65 0.25 2.67 -9.71
C HIS A 65 -1.24 2.69 -10.04
N ASN A 66 -1.78 3.82 -10.49
CA ASN A 66 -3.19 3.92 -10.87
C ASN A 66 -3.50 3.05 -12.10
N LEU A 67 -2.63 3.02 -13.11
CA LEU A 67 -2.75 2.15 -14.29
C LEU A 67 -2.76 0.67 -13.89
N ILE A 68 -1.90 0.29 -12.94
CA ILE A 68 -1.84 -1.08 -12.43
C ILE A 68 -3.09 -1.42 -11.63
N LEU A 69 -3.56 -0.52 -10.76
CA LEU A 69 -4.83 -0.69 -10.07
C LEU A 69 -5.99 -0.87 -11.06
N ARG A 70 -6.03 -0.08 -12.14
CA ARG A 70 -7.05 -0.20 -13.19
C ARG A 70 -6.97 -1.59 -13.82
N ALA A 71 -5.78 -2.04 -14.19
CA ALA A 71 -5.57 -3.37 -14.75
C ALA A 71 -5.99 -4.49 -13.78
N ILE A 72 -5.73 -4.35 -12.48
CA ILE A 72 -6.17 -5.29 -11.45
C ILE A 72 -7.70 -5.35 -11.39
N PHE A 73 -8.40 -4.22 -11.29
CA PHE A 73 -9.87 -4.19 -11.22
C PHE A 73 -10.56 -4.58 -12.53
N GLN A 74 -9.93 -4.28 -13.68
CA GLN A 74 -10.33 -4.79 -14.99
C GLN A 74 -10.00 -6.27 -15.21
N ARG A 75 -9.44 -6.95 -14.19
CA ARG A 75 -9.12 -8.38 -14.16
C ARG A 75 -7.97 -8.79 -15.08
N ASN A 76 -7.20 -7.84 -15.61
CA ASN A 76 -6.06 -8.10 -16.50
C ASN A 76 -4.85 -8.71 -15.78
N VAL A 77 -4.80 -8.66 -14.45
CA VAL A 77 -3.76 -9.28 -13.62
C VAL A 77 -4.34 -10.48 -12.87
N ILE A 78 -3.85 -11.68 -13.22
CA ILE A 78 -4.34 -12.93 -12.66
C ILE A 78 -3.27 -13.59 -11.83
N HIS A 79 -3.56 -13.83 -10.55
CA HIS A 79 -2.67 -14.59 -9.68
C HIS A 79 -2.83 -16.09 -9.91
N LYS A 80 -1.72 -16.81 -10.10
CA LYS A 80 -1.72 -18.23 -10.47
C LYS A 80 -2.46 -19.12 -9.47
N SER A 81 -2.35 -18.83 -8.17
CA SER A 81 -3.05 -19.60 -7.13
C SER A 81 -4.44 -19.08 -6.76
N TYR A 82 -4.80 -17.86 -7.17
CA TYR A 82 -5.92 -17.13 -6.56
C TYR A 82 -6.89 -16.51 -7.57
N GLY A 83 -6.61 -16.63 -8.86
CA GLY A 83 -7.43 -16.07 -9.92
C GLY A 83 -7.27 -14.56 -10.05
N ALA A 84 -8.23 -13.93 -10.71
CA ALA A 84 -8.19 -12.49 -11.02
C ALA A 84 -8.14 -11.66 -9.73
N LEU A 85 -7.08 -10.84 -9.58
CA LEU A 85 -6.86 -10.07 -8.37
C LEU A 85 -7.98 -9.07 -8.09
N GLY A 86 -8.56 -8.44 -9.12
CA GLY A 86 -9.67 -7.48 -8.95
C GLY A 86 -10.85 -8.03 -8.14
N ASN A 87 -11.17 -9.32 -8.30
CA ASN A 87 -12.26 -9.95 -7.54
C ASN A 87 -11.97 -10.05 -6.03
N LEU A 88 -10.69 -10.03 -5.64
CA LEU A 88 -10.26 -10.13 -4.24
C LEU A 88 -10.22 -8.78 -3.53
N PHE A 89 -10.24 -7.68 -4.29
CA PHE A 89 -10.10 -6.31 -3.80
C PHE A 89 -11.35 -5.45 -4.02
N GLU A 90 -12.44 -6.03 -4.51
CA GLU A 90 -13.71 -5.32 -4.64
C GLU A 90 -14.19 -4.79 -3.27
N GLY A 91 -14.53 -3.51 -3.21
CA GLY A 91 -14.90 -2.81 -1.98
C GLY A 91 -13.72 -2.60 -1.02
N ALA A 92 -12.47 -2.62 -1.51
CA ALA A 92 -11.31 -2.36 -0.68
C ALA A 92 -11.29 -0.92 -0.15
N SER A 93 -10.65 -0.75 1.01
CA SER A 93 -10.24 0.58 1.47
C SER A 93 -8.81 0.86 1.01
N PHE A 94 -8.62 2.02 0.39
CA PHE A 94 -7.31 2.50 -0.04
C PHE A 94 -6.75 3.47 1.00
N ILE A 95 -5.56 3.19 1.53
CA ILE A 95 -4.89 4.00 2.56
C ILE A 95 -3.48 4.33 2.07
N ASP A 96 -3.20 5.63 1.88
CA ASP A 96 -1.91 6.13 1.40
C ASP A 96 -1.09 6.72 2.56
N PHE A 97 -0.09 5.96 3.00
CA PHE A 97 0.85 6.37 4.04
C PHE A 97 1.80 7.45 3.53
N GLY A 98 1.81 8.59 4.23
CA GLY A 98 2.66 9.71 3.86
C GLY A 98 2.30 10.25 2.48
N SER A 99 1.04 10.63 2.30
CA SER A 99 0.50 11.21 1.07
C SER A 99 1.16 12.53 0.66
N ALA A 100 2.00 13.11 1.53
CA ALA A 100 2.76 14.33 1.30
C ALA A 100 1.83 15.49 0.87
N ILE A 101 0.96 15.90 1.80
CA ILE A 101 -0.06 16.91 1.54
C ILE A 101 0.60 18.26 1.27
N LEU A 102 0.44 18.73 0.03
CA LEU A 102 1.05 19.97 -0.41
C LEU A 102 0.19 21.17 0.01
N TYR A 103 0.87 22.25 0.39
CA TYR A 103 0.26 23.58 0.49
C TYR A 103 -0.30 23.97 -0.89
N GLU A 104 -1.53 24.49 -0.92
CA GLU A 104 -2.31 24.82 -2.13
C GLU A 104 -2.96 23.64 -2.87
N GLU A 105 -2.22 22.58 -3.20
CA GLU A 105 -2.72 21.48 -4.06
C GLU A 105 -3.32 20.28 -3.29
N GLY A 106 -3.02 20.15 -2.00
CA GLY A 106 -3.52 19.08 -1.14
C GLY A 106 -2.84 17.72 -1.39
N ALA A 107 -3.57 16.62 -1.17
CA ALA A 107 -3.09 15.26 -1.45
C ALA A 107 -3.35 14.87 -2.92
N VAL A 108 -2.57 15.45 -3.84
CA VAL A 108 -2.78 15.35 -5.30
C VAL A 108 -2.85 13.90 -5.80
N THR A 109 -1.94 13.04 -5.34
CA THR A 109 -1.91 11.62 -5.76
C THR A 109 -3.08 10.79 -5.25
N VAL A 110 -3.72 11.21 -4.16
CA VAL A 110 -4.93 10.58 -3.61
C VAL A 110 -6.17 11.16 -4.30
N ARG A 111 -6.14 12.45 -4.63
CA ARG A 111 -7.16 13.10 -5.45
C ARG A 111 -7.26 12.47 -6.84
N ASP A 112 -6.14 12.22 -7.50
CA ASP A 112 -6.12 11.56 -8.81
C ASP A 112 -6.80 10.18 -8.75
N LEU A 113 -6.63 9.43 -7.65
CA LEU A 113 -7.33 8.16 -7.42
C LEU A 113 -8.83 8.37 -7.15
N TYR A 114 -9.18 9.43 -6.44
CA TYR A 114 -10.57 9.77 -6.13
C TYR A 114 -11.37 10.19 -7.37
N GLU A 115 -10.74 10.96 -8.25
CA GLU A 115 -11.32 11.48 -9.50
C GLU A 115 -11.30 10.44 -10.63
N ASP A 116 -10.62 9.30 -10.44
CA ASP A 116 -10.56 8.22 -11.42
C ASP A 116 -11.88 7.45 -11.49
N GLU A 117 -12.70 7.75 -12.50
CA GLU A 117 -14.01 7.11 -12.73
C GLU A 117 -13.93 5.59 -12.93
N ILE A 118 -12.78 5.05 -13.31
CA ILE A 118 -12.58 3.60 -13.48
C ILE A 118 -12.32 2.95 -12.12
N LEU A 119 -11.53 3.58 -11.26
CA LEU A 119 -11.13 3.01 -9.96
C LEU A 119 -12.15 3.27 -8.86
N LYS A 120 -12.73 4.47 -8.84
CA LYS A 120 -13.60 4.96 -7.77
C LYS A 120 -14.75 4.00 -7.44
N PRO A 121 -15.45 3.37 -8.41
CA PRO A 121 -16.55 2.45 -8.11
C PRO A 121 -16.14 1.20 -7.33
N HIS A 122 -14.87 0.78 -7.42
CA HIS A 122 -14.37 -0.44 -6.78
C HIS A 122 -13.89 -0.22 -5.33
N LEU A 123 -13.73 1.03 -4.91
CA LEU A 123 -13.15 1.39 -3.61
C LEU A 123 -14.23 1.86 -2.64
N PHE A 124 -14.26 1.28 -1.44
CA PHE A 124 -15.20 1.67 -0.39
C PHE A 124 -14.84 3.03 0.22
N LYS A 125 -13.55 3.22 0.53
CA LYS A 125 -12.99 4.47 1.05
C LYS A 125 -11.61 4.70 0.47
N ILE A 126 -11.27 5.97 0.33
CA ILE A 126 -9.94 6.46 -0.04
C ILE A 126 -9.49 7.37 1.11
N VAL A 127 -8.30 7.13 1.63
CA VAL A 127 -7.75 7.80 2.79
C VAL A 127 -6.36 8.30 2.45
N ALA A 128 -6.18 9.61 2.57
CA ALA A 128 -4.85 10.21 2.61
C ALA A 128 -4.37 10.25 4.07
N THR A 129 -3.14 9.84 4.35
CA THR A 129 -2.54 10.09 5.65
C THR A 129 -1.28 10.92 5.54
N ASP A 130 -1.01 11.72 6.55
CA ASP A 130 0.21 12.52 6.60
C ASP A 130 0.93 12.33 7.94
N ILE A 131 2.24 12.53 7.90
CA ILE A 131 3.12 12.16 9.01
C ILE A 131 3.16 13.31 10.00
N ASN A 132 2.62 13.07 11.20
CA ASN A 132 2.74 14.01 12.29
C ASN A 132 4.11 13.83 12.96
N ASP A 133 5.04 14.73 12.61
CA ASP A 133 6.33 14.84 13.27
C ASP A 133 6.30 15.99 14.28
N THR A 134 6.10 15.65 15.55
CA THR A 134 6.00 16.62 16.64
C THR A 134 7.31 17.33 16.93
N SER A 135 8.44 16.90 16.34
CA SER A 135 9.73 17.59 16.50
C SER A 135 9.89 18.82 15.62
N PHE A 136 8.95 19.08 14.69
CA PHE A 136 8.95 20.26 13.81
C PHE A 136 7.58 20.94 13.82
N ASP A 137 7.53 22.21 14.24
CA ASP A 137 6.26 22.97 14.31
C ASP A 137 5.64 23.29 12.94
N HIS A 138 6.42 23.19 11.84
CA HIS A 138 5.98 23.56 10.49
C HIS A 138 5.42 22.41 9.65
N THR A 139 5.42 21.17 10.16
CA THR A 139 4.82 20.02 9.45
C THR A 139 3.31 19.92 9.60
N ARG A 140 2.66 20.89 10.26
CA ARG A 140 1.22 20.92 10.53
C ARG A 140 0.38 21.48 9.37
N TYR A 141 0.64 21.04 8.13
CA TYR A 141 -0.15 21.46 6.95
C TYR A 141 -1.65 21.11 7.09
N ILE A 142 -1.94 20.15 7.96
CA ILE A 142 -3.26 19.66 8.31
C ILE A 142 -4.04 20.66 9.15
N GLU A 143 -3.42 21.26 10.17
CA GLU A 143 -4.06 22.30 10.99
C GLU A 143 -4.41 23.53 10.13
N ILE A 144 -3.57 23.84 9.13
CA ILE A 144 -3.85 24.91 8.15
C ILE A 144 -5.05 24.54 7.28
N HIS A 145 -5.10 23.31 6.75
CA HIS A 145 -6.22 22.89 5.90
C HIS A 145 -7.55 22.78 6.64
N MET A 146 -7.55 22.21 7.87
CA MET A 146 -8.77 22.06 8.68
C MET A 146 -9.42 23.40 9.06
N ASN A 147 -8.63 24.48 9.12
CA ASN A 147 -9.10 25.79 9.59
C ASN A 147 -9.36 26.81 8.47
N GLU A 148 -8.77 26.67 7.28
CA GLU A 148 -8.73 27.74 6.27
C GLU A 148 -9.37 27.39 4.91
N ARG A 149 -9.85 26.16 4.67
CA ARG A 149 -10.29 25.72 3.31
C ARG A 149 -11.50 24.79 3.28
N GLU A 150 -12.07 24.63 2.08
CA GLU A 150 -13.04 23.59 1.78
C GLU A 150 -12.47 22.20 2.10
N PRO A 151 -13.27 21.29 2.69
CA PRO A 151 -12.82 19.96 3.08
C PRO A 151 -12.39 19.14 1.86
N PHE A 152 -11.36 18.29 2.03
CA PHE A 152 -10.98 17.32 1.00
C PHE A 152 -12.17 16.41 0.65
N PRO A 153 -12.30 15.98 -0.63
CA PRO A 153 -13.38 15.10 -1.05
C PRO A 153 -13.20 13.64 -0.56
N PHE A 154 -12.15 13.35 0.20
CA PHE A 154 -11.80 12.04 0.74
C PHE A 154 -11.37 12.15 2.21
N ALA A 155 -11.32 11.00 2.90
CA ALA A 155 -10.94 10.97 4.30
C ALA A 155 -9.45 11.29 4.48
N PHE A 156 -9.14 11.90 5.61
CA PHE A 156 -7.80 12.31 5.97
C PHE A 156 -7.47 11.90 7.41
N ASN A 157 -6.22 11.51 7.69
CA ASN A 157 -5.76 11.18 9.04
C ASN A 157 -4.27 11.48 9.28
N GLU A 158 -3.92 11.86 10.50
CA GLU A 158 -2.52 11.90 10.95
C GLU A 158 -2.02 10.52 11.36
N ILE A 159 -0.77 10.21 11.00
CA ILE A 159 -0.07 9.00 11.42
C ILE A 159 1.26 9.35 12.09
N PRO A 160 1.75 8.51 13.02
CA PRO A 160 3.08 8.67 13.60
C PRO A 160 4.18 8.51 12.53
N VAL A 161 5.38 8.99 12.86
CA VAL A 161 6.58 8.82 12.01
C VAL A 161 6.84 7.34 11.76
N LEU A 162 6.87 6.51 12.82
CA LEU A 162 7.03 5.06 12.73
C LEU A 162 5.66 4.37 12.88
N LEU A 163 5.31 3.54 11.90
CA LEU A 163 4.13 2.69 11.84
C LEU A 163 4.54 1.25 12.09
N ASP A 164 5.05 0.97 13.28
CA ASP A 164 5.55 -0.31 13.76
C ASP A 164 4.67 -0.93 14.86
N ASP A 165 3.63 -0.21 15.31
CA ASP A 165 2.63 -0.75 16.22
C ASP A 165 1.46 -1.42 15.44
N PRO A 166 1.31 -2.76 15.52
CA PRO A 166 0.20 -3.44 14.87
C PRO A 166 -1.18 -3.05 15.41
N GLU A 167 -1.30 -2.60 16.66
CA GLU A 167 -2.59 -2.17 17.21
C GLU A 167 -3.03 -0.83 16.62
N TYR A 168 -2.10 0.13 16.49
CA TYR A 168 -2.38 1.39 15.78
C TYR A 168 -2.83 1.13 14.33
N ILE A 169 -2.09 0.30 13.58
CA ILE A 169 -2.45 -0.05 12.20
C ILE A 169 -3.83 -0.71 12.15
N ARG A 170 -4.15 -1.60 13.11
CA ARG A 170 -5.45 -2.27 13.20
C ARG A 170 -6.58 -1.29 13.45
N ILE A 171 -6.37 -0.30 14.32
CA ILE A 171 -7.35 0.76 14.59
C ILE A 171 -7.57 1.56 13.31
N LEU A 172 -6.49 1.99 12.65
CA LEU A 172 -6.54 2.74 11.40
C LEU A 172 -7.34 2.00 10.32
N THR A 173 -7.04 0.72 10.09
CA THR A 173 -7.76 -0.08 9.08
C THR A 173 -9.21 -0.33 9.47
N LYS A 174 -9.51 -0.53 10.76
CA LYS A 174 -10.87 -0.75 11.24
C LYS A 174 -11.77 0.48 11.06
N ILE A 175 -11.24 1.69 11.20
CA ILE A 175 -12.01 2.94 11.01
C ILE A 175 -12.45 3.10 9.55
N TYR A 176 -11.60 2.70 8.62
CA TYR A 176 -11.82 2.96 7.19
C TYR A 176 -12.36 1.77 6.41
N ALA A 177 -12.15 0.54 6.87
CA ALA A 177 -12.73 -0.65 6.26
C ALA A 177 -14.21 -0.83 6.58
N LYS A 178 -14.95 -1.45 5.65
CA LYS A 178 -16.37 -1.79 5.83
C LYS A 178 -16.60 -2.78 6.97
N ASP A 179 -15.75 -3.80 7.06
CA ASP A 179 -15.74 -4.80 8.15
C ASP A 179 -14.33 -5.38 8.34
N GLU A 180 -14.15 -6.36 9.22
CA GLU A 180 -12.85 -6.98 9.52
C GLU A 180 -12.29 -7.94 8.45
N PHE A 181 -13.10 -8.30 7.46
CA PHE A 181 -12.74 -9.20 6.36
C PHE A 181 -12.59 -8.48 5.02
N SER A 182 -12.96 -7.20 4.97
CA SER A 182 -12.85 -6.38 3.77
C SER A 182 -11.38 -6.23 3.37
N PRO A 183 -11.07 -6.31 2.07
CA PRO A 183 -9.71 -6.15 1.59
C PRO A 183 -9.19 -4.72 1.83
N VAL A 184 -7.87 -4.57 1.93
CA VAL A 184 -7.22 -3.27 2.09
C VAL A 184 -6.10 -3.13 1.08
N ILE A 185 -5.98 -1.92 0.52
CA ILE A 185 -4.91 -1.52 -0.36
C ILE A 185 -4.10 -0.45 0.38
N PHE A 186 -2.82 -0.70 0.59
CA PHE A 186 -1.89 0.26 1.14
C PHE A 186 -1.01 0.84 0.03
N ARG A 187 -0.60 2.09 0.21
CA ARG A 187 0.44 2.73 -0.60
C ARG A 187 1.39 3.49 0.32
N SER A 188 2.70 3.41 0.06
CA SER A 188 3.75 4.19 0.72
C SER A 188 4.82 4.50 -0.31
N THR A 189 4.87 5.73 -0.81
CA THR A 189 5.65 6.08 -2.02
C THR A 189 6.23 7.50 -2.03
N ASN A 190 5.79 8.35 -1.09
CA ASN A 190 6.01 9.79 -1.14
C ASN A 190 6.66 10.35 0.13
N SER A 191 6.37 9.77 1.28
CA SER A 191 7.04 10.04 2.54
C SER A 191 6.75 8.91 3.53
N GLY A 192 7.62 8.72 4.52
CA GLY A 192 7.39 7.75 5.59
C GLY A 192 8.04 6.39 5.35
N PRO A 193 7.31 5.27 5.45
CA PRO A 193 7.90 3.93 5.50
C PRO A 193 8.87 3.61 4.35
N ASP A 194 8.60 4.10 3.15
CA ASP A 194 9.35 3.80 1.92
C ASP A 194 10.71 4.48 1.82
N LEU A 195 10.95 5.53 2.61
CA LEU A 195 12.20 6.29 2.54
C LEU A 195 12.86 6.54 3.89
N PHE A 196 12.07 6.82 4.92
CA PHE A 196 12.61 7.31 6.18
C PHE A 196 13.04 6.16 7.08
N TYR A 197 12.46 4.98 6.89
CA TYR A 197 12.69 3.85 7.79
C TYR A 197 14.05 3.24 7.53
N THR A 198 14.73 2.74 8.57
CA THR A 198 15.86 1.82 8.41
C THR A 198 15.36 0.52 7.78
N VAL A 199 16.30 -0.37 7.43
CA VAL A 199 15.91 -1.70 6.96
C VAL A 199 15.15 -2.45 8.06
N GLU A 200 15.59 -2.31 9.30
CA GLU A 200 14.95 -2.92 10.47
C GLU A 200 13.54 -2.35 10.69
N GLU A 201 13.39 -1.02 10.72
CA GLU A 201 12.09 -0.34 10.87
C GLU A 201 11.13 -0.69 9.72
N MET A 202 11.64 -0.83 8.49
CA MET A 202 10.84 -1.30 7.34
C MET A 202 10.36 -2.74 7.57
N LYS A 203 11.23 -3.64 8.03
CA LYS A 203 10.83 -5.03 8.33
C LYS A 203 9.76 -5.07 9.43
N GLU A 204 9.95 -4.31 10.50
CA GLU A 204 8.98 -4.19 11.58
C GLU A 204 7.64 -3.63 11.09
N HIS A 205 7.66 -2.65 10.19
CA HIS A 205 6.46 -2.11 9.56
C HIS A 205 5.68 -3.16 8.78
N PHE A 206 6.35 -3.92 7.89
CA PHE A 206 5.68 -4.98 7.14
C PHE A 206 5.12 -6.08 8.06
N ALA A 207 5.89 -6.49 9.07
CA ALA A 207 5.43 -7.46 10.07
C ALA A 207 4.19 -6.94 10.83
N SER A 208 4.16 -5.65 11.14
CA SER A 208 3.05 -5.00 11.82
C SER A 208 1.81 -4.91 10.94
N ILE A 209 1.97 -4.64 9.64
CA ILE A 209 0.87 -4.70 8.65
C ILE A 209 0.23 -6.09 8.62
N LEU A 210 1.05 -7.16 8.59
CA LEU A 210 0.57 -8.55 8.59
C LEU A 210 -0.18 -8.88 9.89
N SER A 211 0.41 -8.53 11.05
CA SER A 211 -0.15 -8.76 12.38
C SER A 211 -1.45 -7.98 12.64
N ALA A 212 -1.55 -6.77 12.09
CA ALA A 212 -2.73 -5.92 12.19
C ALA A 212 -3.91 -6.43 11.36
N ASN A 213 -3.64 -7.11 10.23
CA ASN A 213 -4.63 -7.46 9.23
C ASN A 213 -4.72 -8.97 8.93
N PRO A 214 -4.83 -9.85 9.94
CA PRO A 214 -4.73 -11.30 9.75
C PRO A 214 -5.85 -11.87 8.88
N ASN A 215 -7.01 -11.21 8.84
CA ASN A 215 -8.24 -11.67 8.18
C ASN A 215 -8.52 -11.03 6.83
N ARG A 216 -7.59 -10.23 6.29
CA ARG A 216 -7.79 -9.42 5.07
C ARG A 216 -6.84 -9.84 3.96
N ASN A 217 -7.30 -9.72 2.72
CA ASN A 217 -6.39 -9.62 1.59
C ASN A 217 -5.74 -8.23 1.60
N ILE A 218 -4.46 -8.18 1.28
CA ILE A 218 -3.66 -6.96 1.29
C ILE A 218 -2.98 -6.82 -0.07
N LEU A 219 -3.13 -5.66 -0.69
CA LEU A 219 -2.30 -5.21 -1.79
C LEU A 219 -1.48 -4.04 -1.28
N TYR A 220 -0.16 -4.06 -1.43
CA TYR A 220 0.71 -3.02 -0.91
C TYR A 220 1.64 -2.49 -2.00
N PHE A 221 1.42 -1.25 -2.41
CA PHE A 221 2.33 -0.48 -3.23
C PHE A 221 3.38 0.19 -2.34
N PHE A 222 4.57 -0.40 -2.25
CA PHE A 222 5.66 0.10 -1.43
C PHE A 222 6.81 0.54 -2.33
N ASN A 223 7.03 1.86 -2.43
CA ASN A 223 7.92 2.46 -3.41
C ASN A 223 7.61 1.93 -4.83
N ARG A 224 8.55 1.24 -5.48
CA ARG A 224 8.37 0.60 -6.79
C ARG A 224 7.75 -0.80 -6.73
N PHE A 225 7.68 -1.40 -5.55
CA PHE A 225 7.31 -2.79 -5.38
C PHE A 225 5.82 -2.94 -5.13
N ILE A 226 5.24 -4.01 -5.68
CA ILE A 226 3.82 -4.31 -5.54
C ILE A 226 3.71 -5.67 -4.90
N PHE A 227 3.27 -5.67 -3.65
CA PHE A 227 3.12 -6.88 -2.86
C PHE A 227 1.66 -7.28 -2.76
N PHE A 228 1.41 -8.57 -2.77
CA PHE A 228 0.11 -9.15 -2.49
C PHE A 228 0.23 -10.13 -1.33
N ARG A 229 -0.74 -10.07 -0.42
CA ARG A 229 -0.93 -11.09 0.61
C ARG A 229 -2.39 -11.51 0.62
N SER A 230 -2.63 -12.77 0.29
CA SER A 230 -3.94 -13.40 0.52
C SER A 230 -4.14 -13.65 2.01
N VAL A 231 -5.39 -13.63 2.47
CA VAL A 231 -5.77 -14.07 3.82
C VAL A 231 -5.29 -15.50 4.19
N CYS A 232 -4.89 -16.27 3.18
CA CYS A 232 -4.38 -17.63 3.30
C CYS A 232 -2.86 -17.75 3.39
N SER A 233 -2.14 -16.65 3.23
CA SER A 233 -0.68 -16.60 3.43
C SER A 233 -0.37 -15.84 4.71
N GLU A 234 0.74 -16.15 5.37
CA GLU A 234 1.27 -15.33 6.45
C GLU A 234 2.34 -14.35 5.96
N GLN A 235 2.75 -14.46 4.69
CA GLN A 235 3.83 -13.68 4.07
C GLN A 235 3.31 -12.92 2.84
N PHE A 236 4.03 -11.87 2.46
CA PHE A 236 3.80 -11.16 1.22
C PHE A 236 4.44 -11.87 0.03
N GLN A 237 3.82 -11.74 -1.13
CA GLN A 237 4.34 -12.16 -2.43
C GLN A 237 4.64 -10.90 -3.24
N LEU A 238 5.86 -10.76 -3.76
CA LEU A 238 6.18 -9.67 -4.69
C LEU A 238 5.55 -9.99 -6.05
N ILE A 239 4.39 -9.42 -6.37
CA ILE A 239 3.68 -9.73 -7.62
C ILE A 239 4.17 -8.93 -8.82
N GLY A 240 4.99 -7.91 -8.58
CA GLY A 240 5.67 -7.18 -9.65
C GLY A 240 6.22 -5.85 -9.16
N THR A 241 6.74 -5.08 -10.10
CA THR A 241 7.27 -3.74 -9.86
C THR A 241 6.76 -2.77 -10.91
N ILE A 242 6.81 -1.48 -10.61
CA ILE A 242 6.62 -0.44 -11.62
C ILE A 242 7.91 -0.20 -12.41
N ASP A 243 7.80 0.53 -13.52
CA ASP A 243 8.93 1.00 -14.30
C ASP A 243 9.86 1.91 -13.46
N GLU A 244 11.05 1.38 -13.16
CA GLU A 244 12.08 2.06 -12.36
C GLU A 244 12.60 3.34 -12.99
N LYS A 245 12.48 3.48 -14.31
CA LYS A 245 12.97 4.64 -15.04
C LYS A 245 12.05 5.83 -14.88
N ILE A 246 10.77 5.60 -14.55
CA ILE A 246 9.71 6.60 -14.58
C ILE A 246 9.07 6.77 -13.20
N GLY A 247 8.41 5.73 -12.68
CA GLY A 247 7.38 5.85 -11.64
C GLY A 247 7.89 6.35 -10.28
N VAL A 248 9.16 6.10 -9.98
CA VAL A 248 9.84 6.59 -8.75
C VAL A 248 11.28 7.03 -9.02
N ASN A 249 11.67 7.30 -10.27
CA ASN A 249 13.05 7.73 -10.52
C ASN A 249 13.31 9.11 -9.90
N HIS A 250 14.10 9.12 -8.83
CA HIS A 250 14.45 10.31 -8.07
C HIS A 250 15.67 11.05 -8.63
N SER A 251 16.44 10.41 -9.52
CA SER A 251 17.71 10.94 -10.03
C SER A 251 17.55 11.79 -11.28
N PHE A 252 16.46 11.62 -12.03
CA PHE A 252 16.21 12.34 -13.28
C PHE A 252 14.72 12.61 -13.47
N SER A 253 14.35 13.78 -14.01
CA SER A 253 12.97 14.11 -14.37
C SER A 253 12.52 13.38 -15.64
N ALA A 254 12.65 12.06 -15.67
CA ALA A 254 12.30 11.21 -16.80
C ALA A 254 10.83 11.40 -17.24
N TRP A 255 9.97 11.71 -16.28
CA TRP A 255 8.54 11.99 -16.44
C TRP A 255 8.21 13.08 -17.47
N LYS A 256 9.11 14.04 -17.73
CA LYS A 256 8.90 15.10 -18.73
C LYS A 256 8.94 14.61 -20.17
N TYR A 257 9.52 13.43 -20.40
CA TYR A 257 9.73 12.86 -21.74
C TYR A 257 8.76 11.72 -22.04
N VAL A 258 7.80 11.46 -21.14
CA VAL A 258 6.77 10.43 -21.30
C VAL A 258 5.54 11.05 -21.93
N ASP A 259 5.02 10.42 -22.98
CA ASP A 259 3.69 10.71 -23.49
C ASP A 259 2.65 10.05 -22.59
N TRP A 260 2.21 10.77 -21.56
CA TRP A 260 1.25 10.29 -20.55
C TRP A 260 -0.11 9.89 -21.13
N ASN A 261 -0.48 10.44 -22.29
CA ASN A 261 -1.73 10.09 -22.96
C ASN A 261 -1.66 8.71 -23.64
N ARG A 262 -0.45 8.20 -23.88
CA ARG A 262 -0.20 6.90 -24.51
C ARG A 262 0.32 5.85 -23.54
N ARG A 263 0.75 6.25 -22.34
CA ARG A 263 1.26 5.36 -21.30
C ARG A 263 0.22 4.32 -20.93
N SER A 264 0.54 3.04 -21.10
CA SER A 264 -0.35 1.92 -20.79
C SER A 264 0.13 1.16 -19.55
N TYR A 265 -0.75 0.31 -18.99
CA TYR A 265 -0.36 -0.54 -17.85
C TYR A 265 0.71 -1.58 -18.24
N MET A 266 0.79 -1.98 -19.52
CA MET A 266 1.81 -2.90 -20.01
C MET A 266 3.20 -2.27 -19.99
N ASP A 267 3.27 -0.96 -20.21
CA ASP A 267 4.53 -0.23 -20.09
C ASP A 267 4.87 0.06 -18.62
N ALA A 268 3.84 0.17 -17.76
CA ALA A 268 3.96 0.50 -16.34
C ALA A 268 4.31 -0.68 -15.44
N PHE A 269 3.84 -1.89 -15.79
CA PHE A 269 3.92 -3.05 -14.90
C PHE A 269 4.95 -4.06 -15.39
N HIS A 270 5.91 -4.36 -14.53
CA HIS A 270 6.82 -5.48 -14.69
C HIS A 270 6.40 -6.61 -13.74
N PRO A 271 5.56 -7.56 -14.22
CA PRO A 271 5.03 -8.63 -13.38
C PRO A 271 6.13 -9.58 -12.90
N ASN A 272 5.99 -10.06 -11.68
CA ASN A 272 6.71 -11.25 -11.24
C ASN A 272 5.96 -12.47 -11.75
N TRP A 273 6.46 -13.03 -12.84
CA TRP A 273 5.88 -14.20 -13.51
C TRP A 273 5.84 -15.45 -12.63
N ARG A 274 6.48 -15.46 -11.45
CA ARG A 274 6.29 -16.52 -10.47
C ARG A 274 4.85 -16.57 -9.96
N TYR A 275 4.23 -15.41 -9.72
CA TYR A 275 2.95 -15.29 -9.02
C TYR A 275 1.79 -14.89 -9.91
N VAL A 276 2.03 -14.09 -10.96
CA VAL A 276 0.96 -13.52 -11.79
C VAL A 276 1.16 -13.78 -13.28
N ASN A 277 0.04 -13.78 -14.00
CA ASN A 277 -0.07 -13.80 -15.45
C ASN A 277 -0.89 -12.59 -15.91
N LEU A 278 -0.66 -12.12 -17.14
CA LEU A 278 -1.43 -11.05 -17.77
C LEU A 278 -2.37 -11.60 -18.84
N ILE A 279 -3.60 -11.07 -18.95
CA ILE A 279 -4.64 -11.59 -19.86
C ILE A 279 -4.23 -11.52 -21.35
N ASN A 280 -3.37 -10.59 -21.75
CA ASN A 280 -2.90 -10.55 -23.14
C ASN A 280 -1.94 -11.70 -23.50
N GLU A 281 -1.50 -12.51 -22.52
CA GLU A 281 -0.43 -13.51 -22.73
C GLU A 281 -0.81 -14.95 -22.35
N THR A 282 -1.99 -15.21 -21.75
CA THR A 282 -2.35 -16.60 -21.38
C THR A 282 -3.85 -16.88 -21.35
N TYR A 283 -4.26 -17.99 -21.97
CA TYR A 283 -5.56 -18.62 -21.75
C TYR A 283 -5.49 -19.37 -20.40
N ILE A 284 -6.07 -18.81 -19.35
CA ILE A 284 -6.15 -19.52 -18.06
C ILE A 284 -7.35 -20.46 -18.13
N ALA A 285 -7.08 -21.76 -17.96
CA ALA A 285 -8.13 -22.76 -17.98
C ALA A 285 -9.17 -22.45 -16.88
N PHE A 286 -10.45 -22.60 -17.21
CA PHE A 286 -11.56 -22.37 -16.28
C PHE A 286 -11.42 -23.18 -14.99
N GLY A 287 -10.85 -24.40 -15.07
CA GLY A 287 -10.56 -25.25 -13.91
C GLY A 287 -9.60 -24.59 -12.91
N ASP A 288 -8.51 -24.01 -13.39
CA ASP A 288 -7.52 -23.35 -12.53
C ASP A 288 -8.10 -22.10 -11.83
N GLN A 289 -8.98 -21.37 -12.54
CA GLN A 289 -9.71 -20.25 -11.94
C GLN A 289 -10.68 -20.70 -10.85
N ALA A 290 -11.40 -21.81 -11.09
CA ALA A 290 -12.35 -22.37 -10.13
C ALA A 290 -11.64 -22.90 -8.87
N ASP A 291 -10.51 -23.59 -9.02
CA ASP A 291 -9.73 -24.12 -7.91
C ASP A 291 -9.13 -23.01 -7.04
N GLY A 292 -8.56 -21.98 -7.66
CA GLY A 292 -8.07 -20.80 -6.95
C GLY A 292 -9.17 -20.09 -6.17
N TYR A 293 -10.36 -19.94 -6.77
CA TYR A 293 -11.52 -19.36 -6.11
C TYR A 293 -11.98 -20.20 -4.90
N LEU A 294 -12.10 -21.52 -5.06
CA LEU A 294 -12.49 -22.44 -3.98
C LEU A 294 -11.50 -22.42 -2.83
N ARG A 295 -10.20 -22.40 -3.11
CA ARG A 295 -9.13 -22.35 -2.10
C ARG A 295 -9.26 -21.10 -1.23
N ILE A 296 -9.44 -19.93 -1.84
CA ILE A 296 -9.62 -18.67 -1.09
C ILE A 296 -10.89 -18.71 -0.26
N LYS A 297 -12.00 -19.16 -0.85
CA LYS A 297 -13.28 -19.24 -0.13
C LYS A 297 -13.20 -20.14 1.09
N LYS A 298 -12.57 -21.31 0.96
CA LYS A 298 -12.35 -22.24 2.07
C LYS A 298 -11.56 -21.58 3.20
N CYS A 299 -10.42 -20.99 2.89
CA CYS A 299 -9.56 -20.37 3.90
C CYS A 299 -10.19 -19.11 4.52
N ALA A 300 -10.87 -18.27 3.72
CA ALA A 300 -11.63 -17.12 4.23
C ALA A 300 -12.77 -17.56 5.16
N PHE A 301 -13.44 -18.67 4.85
CA PHE A 301 -14.46 -19.26 5.70
C PHE A 301 -13.87 -19.78 7.02
N GLU A 302 -12.75 -20.52 6.97
CA GLU A 302 -12.05 -21.00 8.16
C GLU A 302 -11.61 -19.85 9.07
N ARG A 303 -11.08 -18.76 8.50
CA ARG A 303 -10.70 -17.54 9.24
C ARG A 303 -11.89 -16.87 9.89
N ARG A 304 -13.02 -16.73 9.17
CA ARG A 304 -14.27 -16.20 9.73
C ARG A 304 -14.75 -17.04 10.91
N MET A 305 -14.78 -18.36 10.77
CA MET A 305 -15.20 -19.28 11.82
C MET A 305 -14.31 -19.17 13.06
N ARG A 306 -12.98 -19.13 12.88
CA ARG A 306 -12.03 -18.94 13.99
C ARG A 306 -12.21 -17.58 14.66
N TYR A 307 -12.37 -16.51 13.88
CA TYR A 307 -12.58 -15.17 14.41
C TYR A 307 -13.84 -15.08 15.29
N PHE A 308 -14.99 -15.52 14.77
CA PHE A 308 -16.24 -15.48 15.55
C PHE A 308 -16.21 -16.43 16.74
N GLY A 309 -15.61 -17.61 16.60
CA GLY A 309 -15.40 -18.54 17.71
C GLY A 309 -14.57 -17.93 18.84
N ASN A 310 -13.48 -17.23 18.51
CA ASN A 310 -12.64 -16.54 19.50
C ASN A 310 -13.37 -15.34 20.13
N LYS A 311 -14.16 -14.60 19.35
CA LYS A 311 -14.95 -13.47 19.86
C LYS A 311 -15.99 -13.94 20.88
N LEU A 312 -16.72 -15.02 20.57
CA LEU A 312 -17.69 -15.63 21.48
C LEU A 312 -17.03 -16.13 22.77
N LYS A 313 -15.90 -16.84 22.68
CA LYS A 313 -15.15 -17.31 23.85
C LYS A 313 -14.73 -16.16 24.77
N LYS A 314 -14.24 -15.05 24.20
CA LYS A 314 -13.84 -13.85 24.98
C LYS A 314 -15.03 -13.18 25.67
N THR A 315 -16.22 -13.21 25.06
CA THR A 315 -17.44 -12.67 25.68
C THR A 315 -17.88 -13.53 26.87
N ILE A 316 -17.86 -14.87 26.71
CA ILE A 316 -18.23 -15.82 27.76
C ILE A 316 -17.23 -15.79 28.94
N SER A 317 -15.94 -15.60 28.68
CA SER A 317 -14.93 -15.54 29.75
C SER A 317 -14.92 -14.23 30.55
N LYS A 318 -15.74 -13.24 30.16
CA LYS A 318 -15.85 -11.93 30.83
C LYS A 318 -17.18 -11.77 31.60
N SER A 319 -18.12 -12.71 31.47
CA SER A 319 -19.37 -12.80 32.23
C SER A 319 -19.22 -13.72 33.42
#